data_AF-A0A7R9UUM8-F1
#
_entry.id   AF-A0A7R9UUM8-F1
#
_cell.length_a   1.000
_cell.length_b   1.000
_cell.length_c   1.000
_cell.angle_alpha   90.00
_cell.angle_beta   90.00
_cell.angle_gamma   90.00
#
_symmetry.space_group_name_H-M   'P 1'
#
loop_
_entity.id
_entity.type
_entity.pdbx_description
1 polymer ?
#
loop_
_entity_poly.entity_id
_entity_poly.type
_entity_poly.pdbx_seq_one_letter_code
_entity_poly.pdbx_strand_id
1 'polypeptide(L)'
;LGSGLRLIDMLSRPPRSAAEASALCADGYAHGGQLVTDAGRRATMLLAGVLDVSELFCLELLQHLAAAGVLWAGQEQWSIVLAAADYYWRERYLMCQLAKRTLRHSM
;
A
#
# COMPACT_ATOMS: atom_id res chain seq x y z
N LEU A 1 14.62 -6.54 -9.56
CA LEU A 1 13.52 -7.51 -9.65
C LEU A 1 13.24 -8.06 -8.26
N GLY A 2 12.37 -7.42 -7.48
CA GLY A 2 12.09 -7.88 -6.12
C GLY A 2 11.49 -6.81 -5.19
N SER A 3 10.48 -6.08 -5.65
CA SER A 3 9.65 -5.22 -4.79
C SER A 3 8.23 -5.24 -5.37
N GLY A 4 7.69 -6.44 -5.51
CA GLY A 4 6.29 -6.62 -5.87
C GLY A 4 5.58 -6.98 -4.59
N LEU A 5 4.66 -6.12 -4.14
CA LEU A 5 3.61 -6.48 -3.18
C LEU A 5 3.17 -7.90 -3.49
N ARG A 6 3.54 -8.87 -2.65
CA ARG A 6 3.16 -10.23 -2.94
C ARG A 6 1.68 -10.33 -2.60
N LEU A 7 0.93 -11.07 -3.40
CA LEU A 7 -0.50 -11.34 -3.18
C LEU A 7 -0.80 -11.75 -1.72
N ILE A 8 0.14 -12.44 -1.07
CA ILE A 8 0.05 -12.89 0.31
C ILE A 8 0.13 -11.74 1.32
N ASP A 9 0.85 -10.66 1.01
CA ASP A 9 1.01 -9.48 1.86
C ASP A 9 -0.30 -8.68 1.92
N MET A 10 -1.03 -8.64 0.81
CA MET A 10 -2.38 -8.06 0.80
C MET A 10 -3.33 -8.83 1.70
N LEU A 11 -3.16 -10.14 1.88
CA LEU A 11 -4.00 -10.96 2.75
C LEU A 11 -3.56 -10.91 4.22
N SER A 12 -2.26 -10.91 4.48
CA SER A 12 -1.66 -11.04 5.81
C SER A 12 -1.88 -9.83 6.73
N ARG A 13 -2.20 -8.64 6.17
CA ARG A 13 -2.39 -7.38 6.92
C ARG A 13 -1.23 -7.14 7.89
N PRO A 14 -0.02 -6.88 7.37
CA PRO A 14 1.11 -6.59 8.25
C PRO A 14 0.73 -5.46 9.21
N PRO A 15 0.93 -5.63 10.52
CA PRO A 15 0.50 -4.65 11.50
C PRO A 15 1.32 -3.38 11.38
N ARG A 16 0.79 -2.28 11.91
CA ARG A 16 1.52 -1.01 12.03
C ARG A 16 2.76 -1.16 12.89
N SER A 17 3.80 -0.40 12.56
CA SER A 17 5.09 -0.46 13.26
C SER A 17 5.55 0.94 13.64
N ALA A 18 5.73 1.18 14.94
CA ALA A 18 6.28 2.44 15.44
C ALA A 18 7.68 2.72 14.87
N ALA A 19 8.47 1.68 14.62
CA ALA A 19 9.79 1.81 13.99
C ALA A 19 9.68 2.27 12.54
N GLU A 20 8.73 1.72 11.77
CA GLU A 20 8.50 2.13 10.37
C GLU A 20 7.95 3.55 10.29
N ALA A 21 6.97 3.89 11.14
CA ALA A 21 6.44 5.24 11.24
C ALA A 21 7.54 6.25 11.57
N SER A 22 8.40 5.95 12.55
CA SER A 22 9.52 6.82 12.92
C SER A 22 10.53 6.97 11.79
N ALA A 23 10.86 5.88 11.09
CA ALA A 23 11.79 5.91 9.95
C ALA A 23 11.24 6.76 8.81
N LEU A 24 9.95 6.62 8.50
CA LEU A 24 9.28 7.39 7.45
C LEU A 24 9.18 8.89 7.78
N CYS A 25 9.16 9.27 9.05
CA CYS A 25 9.20 10.67 9.46
C CYS A 25 10.60 11.29 9.36
N ALA A 26 11.66 10.50 9.15
CA ALA A 26 13.01 11.03 9.03
C ALA A 26 13.18 11.84 7.73
N ASP A 27 13.89 12.96 7.85
CA ASP A 27 14.23 13.78 6.69
C ASP A 27 15.15 13.02 5.73
N GLY A 28 14.87 13.14 4.44
CA GLY A 28 15.63 12.42 3.41
C GLY A 28 15.37 10.90 3.39
N TYR A 29 14.28 10.43 3.98
CA TYR A 29 13.91 9.01 3.90
C TYR A 29 13.88 8.52 2.44
N ALA A 30 14.62 7.44 2.19
CA ALA A 30 14.72 6.79 0.90
C ALA A 30 14.25 5.33 1.01
N HIS A 31 13.53 4.88 -0.01
CA HIS A 31 13.07 3.50 -0.11
C HIS A 31 13.29 3.02 -1.55
N GLY A 32 13.81 1.80 -1.72
CA GLY A 32 14.12 1.26 -3.05
C GLY A 32 15.16 2.07 -3.84
N GLY A 33 16.02 2.83 -3.17
CA GLY A 33 17.01 3.70 -3.81
C GLY A 33 16.46 5.04 -4.31
N GLN A 34 15.19 5.36 -4.03
CA GLN A 34 14.57 6.64 -4.38
C GLN A 34 14.18 7.43 -3.13
N LEU A 35 14.37 8.74 -3.17
CA LEU A 35 13.91 9.64 -2.12
C LEU A 35 12.38 9.69 -2.13
N VAL A 36 11.78 9.51 -0.96
CA VAL A 36 10.33 9.64 -0.79
C VAL A 36 10.00 11.09 -0.49
N THR A 37 9.20 11.71 -1.34
CA THR A 37 8.78 13.12 -1.16
C THR A 37 7.95 13.29 0.12
N ASP A 38 7.96 14.48 0.71
CA ASP A 38 7.17 14.76 1.92
C ASP A 38 5.68 14.45 1.73
N ALA A 39 5.15 14.75 0.54
CA ALA A 39 3.78 14.41 0.18
C ALA A 39 3.54 12.90 0.19
N GLY A 40 4.48 12.12 -0.35
CA GLY A 40 4.45 10.66 -0.31
C GLY A 40 4.51 10.11 1.12
N ARG A 41 5.37 10.67 1.98
CA ARG A 41 5.49 10.25 3.40
C ARG A 41 4.20 10.52 4.16
N ARG A 42 3.59 11.71 3.99
CA ARG A 42 2.29 12.03 4.61
C ARG A 42 1.14 11.17 4.08
N ALA A 43 1.07 10.93 2.77
CA ALA A 43 0.04 10.07 2.18
C ALA A 43 0.15 8.63 2.71
N THR A 44 1.37 8.12 2.82
CA THR A 44 1.66 6.80 3.40
C THR A 44 1.18 6.69 4.85
N MET A 45 1.53 7.67 5.69
CA MET A 45 1.10 7.70 7.10
C MET A 45 -0.42 7.75 7.26
N LEU A 46 -1.10 8.56 6.43
CA LEU A 46 -2.56 8.60 6.43
C LEU A 46 -3.16 7.26 6.00
N LEU A 47 -2.65 6.67 4.92
CA LEU A 47 -3.15 5.40 4.40
C LEU A 47 -2.96 4.26 5.42
N ALA A 48 -1.80 4.21 6.08
CA ALA A 48 -1.52 3.25 7.16
C ALA A 48 -2.52 3.39 8.31
N GLY A 49 -2.88 4.62 8.68
CA GLY A 49 -3.92 4.90 9.67
C GLY A 49 -5.32 4.48 9.23
N VAL A 50 -5.68 4.69 7.96
CA VAL A 50 -7.00 4.33 7.41
C VAL A 50 -7.17 2.82 7.29
N LEU A 51 -6.15 2.12 6.81
CA LEU A 51 -6.19 0.67 6.57
C LEU A 51 -5.81 -0.17 7.80
N ASP A 52 -5.20 0.46 8.80
CA ASP A 52 -4.60 -0.18 9.97
C ASP A 52 -3.61 -1.28 9.57
N VAL A 53 -2.62 -0.91 8.75
CA VAL A 53 -1.55 -1.80 8.26
C VAL A 53 -0.22 -1.05 8.21
N SER A 54 0.88 -1.81 8.12
CA SER A 54 2.27 -1.34 8.05
C SER A 54 2.47 -0.14 7.12
N GLU A 55 3.21 0.85 7.63
CA GLU A 55 3.63 2.03 6.89
C GLU A 55 4.47 1.66 5.67
N LEU A 56 5.37 0.67 5.79
CA LEU A 56 6.17 0.19 4.68
C LEU A 56 5.31 -0.42 3.57
N PHE A 57 4.34 -1.25 3.94
CA PHE A 57 3.39 -1.83 2.98
C PHE A 57 2.58 -0.75 2.25
N CYS A 58 2.10 0.27 2.98
CA CYS A 58 1.38 1.40 2.38
C CYS A 58 2.26 2.21 1.42
N LEU A 59 3.55 2.38 1.72
CA LEU A 59 4.49 3.06 0.84
C LEU A 59 4.65 2.31 -0.49
N GLU A 60 4.89 0.99 -0.41
CA GLU A 60 5.03 0.14 -1.58
C GLU A 60 3.74 0.13 -2.42
N LEU A 61 2.57 0.11 -1.78
CA LEU A 61 1.27 0.22 -2.44
C LEU A 61 1.13 1.52 -3.23
N LEU A 62 1.46 2.66 -2.60
CA LEU A 62 1.39 3.96 -3.28
C LEU A 62 2.38 4.05 -4.44
N GLN A 63 3.61 3.53 -4.29
CA GLN A 63 4.59 3.48 -5.36
C GLN A 63 4.12 2.60 -6.53
N HIS A 64 3.50 1.44 -6.23
CA HIS A 64 2.93 0.57 -7.23
C HIS A 64 1.82 1.26 -8.04
N LEU A 65 0.90 1.94 -7.36
CA LEU A 65 -0.21 2.65 -8.02
C LEU A 65 0.26 3.86 -8.83
N ALA A 66 1.28 4.57 -8.35
CA ALA A 66 1.92 5.64 -9.12
C ALA A 66 2.59 5.09 -10.39
N ALA A 67 3.33 3.98 -10.28
CA ALA A 67 3.96 3.33 -11.44
C ALA A 67 2.93 2.77 -12.45
N ALA A 68 1.76 2.33 -11.96
CA ALA A 68 0.64 1.90 -12.80
C ALA A 68 -0.16 3.06 -13.42
N GLY A 69 0.18 4.32 -13.10
CA GLY A 69 -0.52 5.51 -13.60
C GLY A 69 -1.91 5.73 -12.98
N VAL A 70 -2.20 5.08 -11.85
CA VAL A 70 -3.46 5.24 -11.10
C VAL A 70 -3.43 6.53 -10.28
N LEU A 71 -2.26 6.89 -9.75
CA LEU A 71 -2.03 8.12 -8.99
C LEU A 71 -1.26 9.12 -9.84
N TRP A 72 -1.69 10.37 -9.87
CA TRP A 72 -1.05 11.42 -10.68
C TRP A 72 -0.40 12.51 -9.81
N ALA A 73 0.69 13.07 -10.32
CA ALA A 73 1.35 14.21 -9.69
C ALA A 73 0.38 15.42 -9.61
N GLY A 74 0.32 16.06 -8.45
CA GLY A 74 -0.55 17.22 -8.20
C GLY A 74 -1.96 16.88 -7.71
N GLN A 75 -2.31 15.60 -7.55
CA GLN A 75 -3.56 15.24 -6.87
C GLN A 75 -3.53 15.62 -5.39
N GLU A 76 -4.69 16.00 -4.86
CA GLU A 76 -4.86 16.24 -3.44
C GLU A 76 -4.55 14.96 -2.64
N GLN A 77 -3.89 15.14 -1.50
CA GLN A 77 -3.42 14.03 -0.66
C GLN A 77 -4.54 13.05 -0.29
N TRP A 78 -5.74 13.54 0.03
CA TRP A 78 -6.87 12.67 0.38
C TRP A 78 -7.38 11.85 -0.79
N SER A 79 -7.36 12.40 -2.02
CA SER A 79 -7.73 11.66 -3.23
C SER A 79 -6.80 10.48 -3.48
N ILE A 80 -5.49 10.67 -3.23
CA ILE A 80 -4.50 9.59 -3.32
C ILE A 80 -4.80 8.49 -2.29
N VAL A 81 -5.05 8.87 -1.04
CA VAL A 81 -5.35 7.92 0.05
C VAL A 81 -6.63 7.13 -0.24
N LEU A 82 -7.69 7.79 -0.69
CA LEU A 82 -8.96 7.14 -1.00
C LEU A 82 -8.82 6.17 -2.19
N ALA A 83 -8.13 6.58 -3.26
CA ALA A 83 -7.89 5.71 -4.42
C ALA A 83 -7.07 4.47 -4.03
N ALA A 84 -6.04 4.64 -3.20
CA ALA A 84 -5.23 3.53 -2.72
C ALA A 84 -6.01 2.59 -1.78
N ALA A 85 -6.86 3.13 -0.91
CA ALA A 85 -7.72 2.35 -0.04
C ALA A 85 -8.77 1.55 -0.84
N ASP A 86 -9.42 2.16 -1.83
CA ASP A 86 -10.37 1.47 -2.72
C ASP A 86 -9.69 0.30 -3.45
N TYR A 87 -8.52 0.55 -4.05
CA TYR A 87 -7.73 -0.48 -4.70
C TYR A 87 -7.40 -1.64 -3.74
N TYR A 88 -6.91 -1.32 -2.54
CA TYR A 88 -6.58 -2.32 -1.52
C TYR A 88 -7.75 -3.25 -1.19
N TRP A 89 -8.93 -2.67 -0.93
CA TRP A 89 -10.11 -3.47 -0.58
C TRP A 89 -10.65 -4.27 -1.77
N ARG A 90 -10.60 -3.69 -2.97
CA ARG A 90 -11.03 -4.36 -4.21
C ARG A 90 -10.19 -5.60 -4.49
N GLU A 91 -8.86 -5.50 -4.43
CA GLU A 91 -7.97 -6.64 -4.63
C GLU A 91 -8.22 -7.73 -3.59
N ARG A 92 -8.36 -7.38 -2.31
CA ARG A 92 -8.72 -8.34 -1.26
C ARG A 92 -10.04 -9.05 -1.53
N TYR A 93 -11.06 -8.31 -1.98
CA TYR A 93 -12.34 -8.90 -2.35
C TYR A 93 -12.19 -9.91 -3.49
N LEU A 94 -11.46 -9.55 -4.55
CA LEU A 94 -11.19 -10.44 -5.69
C LEU A 94 -10.43 -11.71 -5.26
N MET A 95 -9.44 -11.57 -4.38
CA MET A 95 -8.70 -12.72 -3.83
C MET A 95 -9.59 -13.66 -3.03
N CYS A 96 -10.47 -13.11 -2.17
CA CYS A 96 -11.46 -13.91 -1.46
C CYS A 96 -12.40 -14.66 -2.42
N GLN A 97 -12.82 -14.03 -3.53
CA GLN A 97 -13.66 -14.69 -4.53
C GLN A 97 -12.92 -15.79 -5.29
N LEU A 98 -11.64 -15.56 -5.62
CA LEU A 98 -10.79 -16.57 -6.27
C LEU A 98 -10.61 -17.79 -5.35
N ALA A 99 -10.26 -17.57 -4.09
CA ALA A 99 -10.11 -18.65 -3.09
C ALA A 99 -11.41 -19.46 -2.95
N LYS A 100 -12.57 -18.79 -2.87
CA LYS A 100 -13.88 -19.45 -2.84
C LYS A 100 -14.13 -20.35 -4.06
N ARG A 101 -13.76 -19.91 -5.26
CA ARG A 101 -13.90 -20.71 -6.49
C ARG A 101 -12.99 -21.93 -6.46
N THR A 102 -11.72 -21.76 -6.10
CA THR A 102 -10.74 -22.86 -6.03
C THR A 102 -11.20 -23.95 -5.05
N LEU A 103 -11.70 -23.56 -3.88
CA LEU A 103 -12.23 -24.50 -2.89
C LEU A 103 -13.45 -25.28 -3.40
N ARG A 104 -14.34 -24.64 -4.16
CA ARG A 104 -15.53 -25.30 -4.75
C ARG A 104 -15.21 -26.32 -5.85
N HIS A 105 -14.10 -26.16 -6.56
CA HIS A 105 -13.68 -27.08 -7.62
C HIS A 105 -12.72 -28.19 -7.14
N SER A 106 -12.37 -28.18 -5.85
CA SER A 106 -11.49 -29.18 -5.22
C SER A 106 -12.27 -30.21 -4.39
N MET A 107 -13.61 -30.10 -4.35
CA MET A 107 -14.54 -31.09 -3.80
C MET A 107 -15.34 -31.72 -4.95
#